data_AF-A0A059XE10-F1
#
_entry.id   AF-A0A059XE10-F1
#
_cell.length_a   1.000
_cell.length_b   1.000
_cell.length_c   1.000
_cell.angle_alpha   90.00
_cell.angle_beta   90.00
_cell.angle_gamma   90.00
#
_symmetry.space_group_name_H-M   'P 1'
#
loop_
_entity.id
_entity.type
_entity.pdbx_description
1 polymer ?
#
loop_
_entity_poly.entity_id
_entity_poly.type
_entity_poly.pdbx_seq_one_letter_code
_entity_poly.pdbx_strand_id
1 'polypeptide(L)'
;MAVNPKVSEPQVAPIITLPEDPAPLPPVVGCASGKTPFPGGSGTASDPYLICTAAQLSEIRTRCDKNFILGADIDLGGVVNSFAPLCSLATPFSGSLDGDGRKISGFNYSSAGTDQVGLFKSIDGGTVRDLTLQ
;
A
#
# COMPACT_ATOMS: atom_id res chain seq x y z
N MET A 1 -17.04 -11.62 -62.25
CA MET A 1 -15.90 -12.23 -61.53
C MET A 1 -15.48 -11.23 -60.47
N ALA A 2 -15.72 -11.57 -59.21
CA ALA A 2 -15.70 -10.63 -58.09
C ALA A 2 -14.26 -10.28 -57.66
N VAL A 3 -14.04 -9.00 -57.37
CA VAL A 3 -12.84 -8.46 -56.73
C VAL A 3 -12.89 -8.82 -55.24
N ASN A 4 -11.94 -9.61 -54.74
CA ASN A 4 -11.75 -9.81 -53.31
C ASN A 4 -11.01 -8.58 -52.75
N PRO A 5 -11.59 -7.79 -51.83
CA PRO A 5 -10.84 -6.77 -51.14
C PRO A 5 -9.95 -7.45 -50.10
N LYS A 6 -8.63 -7.28 -50.25
CA LYS A 6 -7.63 -7.64 -49.26
C LYS A 6 -7.94 -6.83 -47.99
N VAL A 7 -8.55 -7.47 -47.00
CA VAL A 7 -8.79 -6.87 -45.68
C VAL A 7 -7.43 -6.67 -45.04
N SER A 8 -6.99 -5.41 -44.98
CA SER A 8 -5.81 -5.03 -44.20
C SER A 8 -6.10 -5.33 -42.74
N GLU A 9 -5.42 -6.34 -42.19
CA GLU A 9 -5.37 -6.57 -40.74
C GLU A 9 -4.92 -5.29 -40.02
N PRO A 10 -5.58 -4.88 -38.93
CA PRO A 10 -5.03 -3.86 -38.07
C PRO A 10 -3.72 -4.40 -37.49
N GLN A 11 -2.63 -3.67 -37.68
CA GLN A 11 -1.36 -3.94 -37.02
C GLN A 11 -1.62 -3.93 -35.50
N VAL A 12 -1.67 -5.11 -34.89
CA VAL A 12 -1.68 -5.25 -33.43
C VAL A 12 -0.39 -4.62 -32.96
N ALA A 13 -0.48 -3.45 -32.32
CA ALA A 13 0.68 -2.79 -31.72
C ALA A 13 1.38 -3.80 -30.79
N PRO A 14 2.72 -3.83 -30.74
CA PRO A 14 3.42 -4.71 -29.82
C PRO A 14 2.92 -4.42 -28.41
N ILE A 15 2.35 -5.44 -27.76
CA ILE A 15 2.05 -5.40 -26.33
C ILE A 15 3.40 -5.19 -25.67
N ILE A 16 3.65 -3.95 -25.25
CA ILE A 16 4.76 -3.60 -24.37
C ILE A 16 4.45 -4.37 -23.10
N THR A 17 5.08 -5.52 -22.90
CA THR A 17 5.08 -6.21 -21.62
C THR A 17 5.65 -5.21 -20.63
N LEU A 18 4.77 -4.57 -19.85
CA LEU A 18 5.17 -3.86 -18.65
C LEU A 18 6.06 -4.84 -17.87
N PRO A 19 7.17 -4.39 -17.27
CA PRO A 19 8.00 -5.28 -16.47
C PRO A 19 7.07 -6.02 -15.51
N GLU A 20 7.06 -7.36 -15.59
CA GLU A 20 6.32 -8.19 -14.65
C GLU A 20 6.67 -7.67 -13.26
N ASP A 21 5.64 -7.24 -12.53
CA ASP A 21 5.70 -6.77 -11.16
C ASP A 21 6.72 -7.64 -10.40
N PRO A 22 7.82 -7.07 -9.85
CA PRO A 22 8.87 -7.84 -9.23
C PRO A 22 8.24 -8.83 -8.25
N ALA A 23 8.64 -10.10 -8.39
CA ALA A 23 8.04 -11.22 -7.68
C ALA A 23 7.81 -10.84 -6.20
N PRO A 24 6.61 -11.10 -5.64
CA PRO A 24 6.28 -10.72 -4.27
C PRO A 24 7.41 -11.16 -3.32
N LEU A 25 7.96 -10.22 -2.56
CA LEU A 25 9.04 -10.53 -1.64
C LEU A 25 8.53 -11.55 -0.61
N PRO A 26 9.33 -12.57 -0.25
CA PRO A 26 8.91 -13.48 0.81
C PRO A 26 8.58 -12.68 2.08
N PRO A 27 7.53 -13.06 2.82
CA PRO A 27 7.21 -12.42 4.08
C PRO A 27 8.39 -12.58 5.04
N VAL A 28 8.73 -11.52 5.79
CA VAL A 28 9.83 -11.60 6.75
C VAL A 28 9.54 -12.63 7.85
N VAL A 29 10.59 -13.30 8.30
CA VAL A 29 10.56 -14.26 9.43
C VAL A 29 10.21 -13.48 10.70
N GLY A 30 8.93 -13.47 11.07
CA GLY A 30 8.39 -12.66 12.18
C GLY A 30 6.97 -12.13 11.94
N CYS A 31 6.49 -12.17 10.69
CA CYS A 31 5.12 -11.84 10.33
C CYS A 31 4.12 -12.94 10.71
N ALA A 32 3.84 -13.11 11.99
CA ALA A 32 2.71 -13.92 12.43
C ALA A 32 1.42 -13.08 12.33
N SER A 33 0.59 -13.34 11.31
CA SER A 33 -0.65 -12.62 10.99
C SER A 33 -1.72 -12.61 12.10
N GLY A 34 -1.51 -13.36 13.19
CA GLY A 34 -2.46 -13.50 14.31
C GLY A 34 -2.18 -12.64 15.55
N LYS A 35 -1.09 -11.87 15.59
CA LYS A 35 -0.74 -11.05 16.76
C LYS A 35 -1.12 -9.58 16.52
N THR A 36 -2.10 -9.11 17.30
CA THR A 36 -2.57 -7.72 17.31
C THR A 36 -2.10 -7.01 18.59
N PRO A 37 -1.81 -5.69 18.54
CA PRO A 37 -1.92 -4.83 17.38
C PRO A 37 -0.78 -5.00 16.35
N PHE A 38 0.37 -5.56 16.75
CA PHE A 38 1.51 -5.82 15.85
C PHE A 38 2.22 -7.14 16.21
N PRO A 39 2.82 -7.85 15.23
CA PRO A 39 3.58 -9.08 15.49
C PRO A 39 4.86 -8.83 16.28
N GLY A 40 5.49 -7.67 16.10
CA GLY A 40 6.73 -7.27 16.76
C GLY A 40 6.98 -5.77 16.64
N GLY A 41 8.01 -5.31 17.33
CA GLY A 41 8.39 -3.90 17.43
C GLY A 41 7.80 -3.19 18.64
N SER A 42 8.45 -2.10 19.04
CA SER A 42 8.02 -1.17 20.10
C SER A 42 7.59 0.19 19.55
N GLY A 43 7.74 0.41 18.24
CA GLY A 43 7.41 1.66 17.56
C GLY A 43 8.49 2.74 17.69
N THR A 44 9.68 2.37 18.16
CA THR A 44 10.85 3.26 18.22
C THR A 44 11.62 3.24 16.91
N ALA A 45 12.50 4.21 16.66
CA ALA A 45 13.26 4.26 15.41
C ALA A 45 14.21 3.05 15.24
N SER A 46 14.72 2.50 16.35
CA SER A 46 15.57 1.31 16.38
C SER A 46 14.79 -0.01 16.37
N ASP A 47 13.49 0.04 16.67
CA ASP A 47 12.62 -1.12 16.77
C ASP A 47 11.19 -0.75 16.33
N PRO A 48 11.00 -0.51 15.01
CA PRO A 48 9.71 -0.10 14.44
C PRO A 48 8.67 -1.22 14.52
N TYR A 49 7.40 -0.87 14.55
CA TYR A 49 6.31 -1.83 14.51
C TYR A 49 6.26 -2.54 13.15
N LEU A 50 6.21 -3.86 13.19
CA LEU A 50 6.13 -4.69 11.99
C LEU A 50 4.69 -4.75 11.47
N ILE A 51 4.47 -4.47 10.19
CA ILE A 51 3.16 -4.50 9.53
C ILE A 51 3.15 -5.60 8.48
N CYS A 52 2.27 -6.58 8.65
CA CYS A 52 2.18 -7.74 7.75
C CYS A 52 0.77 -7.94 7.19
N THR A 53 -0.22 -7.20 7.67
CA THR A 53 -1.63 -7.33 7.26
C THR A 53 -2.30 -5.98 7.16
N ALA A 54 -3.38 -5.90 6.38
CA ALA A 54 -4.23 -4.71 6.29
C ALA A 54 -4.79 -4.27 7.65
N ALA A 55 -5.11 -5.23 8.52
CA ALA A 55 -5.57 -4.95 9.89
C ALA A 55 -4.50 -4.24 10.72
N GLN A 56 -3.25 -4.73 10.67
CA GLN A 56 -2.12 -4.08 11.35
C GLN A 56 -1.81 -2.71 10.75
N LEU A 57 -1.91 -2.54 9.43
CA LEU A 57 -1.77 -1.23 8.79
C LEU A 57 -2.81 -0.23 9.31
N SER A 58 -4.04 -0.69 9.57
CA SER A 58 -5.11 0.17 10.09
C SER A 58 -4.85 0.67 11.53
N GLU A 59 -4.05 -0.05 12.32
CA GLU A 59 -3.68 0.34 13.69
C GLU A 59 -2.81 1.60 13.73
N ILE A 60 -2.13 1.95 12.63
CA ILE A 60 -1.34 3.20 12.50
C ILE A 60 -2.22 4.42 12.79
N ARG A 61 -3.52 4.37 12.50
CA ARG A 61 -4.49 5.45 12.80
C ARG A 61 -4.51 5.87 14.27
N THR A 62 -4.13 4.97 15.17
CA THR A 62 -4.11 5.22 16.62
C THR A 62 -2.72 5.56 17.15
N ARG A 63 -1.67 5.51 16.31
CA ARG A 63 -0.25 5.59 16.67
C ARG A 63 0.55 6.41 15.64
N CYS A 64 0.06 7.59 15.30
CA CYS A 64 0.58 8.44 14.23
C CYS A 64 2.00 8.99 14.47
N ASP A 65 2.51 8.90 15.69
CA ASP A 65 3.83 9.34 16.15
C ASP A 65 4.88 8.21 16.18
N LYS A 66 4.53 7.00 15.74
CA LYS A 66 5.38 5.80 15.84
C LYS A 66 6.04 5.41 14.53
N ASN A 67 7.06 4.57 14.65
CA ASN A 67 7.81 4.05 13.51
C ASN A 67 7.28 2.67 13.12
N PHE A 68 7.17 2.43 11.82
CA PHE A 68 6.55 1.26 11.21
C PHE A 68 7.42 0.75 10.07
N ILE A 69 7.44 -0.56 9.87
CA ILE A 69 8.08 -1.21 8.73
C ILE A 69 7.16 -2.29 8.15
N LEU A 70 7.03 -2.34 6.82
CA LEU A 70 6.30 -3.42 6.17
C LEU A 70 7.14 -4.71 6.19
N GLY A 71 6.54 -5.78 6.70
CA GLY A 71 7.11 -7.12 6.68
C GLY A 71 6.54 -8.03 5.59
N ALA A 72 5.46 -7.60 4.94
CA ALA A 72 4.82 -8.29 3.81
C ALA A 72 4.17 -7.27 2.88
N ASP A 73 3.94 -7.67 1.62
CA ASP A 73 3.07 -6.92 0.72
C ASP A 73 1.65 -6.89 1.31
N ILE A 74 1.02 -5.72 1.31
CA ILE A 74 -0.29 -5.52 1.94
C ILE A 74 -1.35 -5.33 0.85
N ASP A 75 -2.28 -6.27 0.76
CA ASP A 75 -3.44 -6.11 -0.10
C ASP A 75 -4.62 -5.49 0.66
N LEU A 76 -5.05 -4.32 0.20
CA LEU A 76 -6.22 -3.60 0.69
C LEU A 76 -7.46 -3.83 -0.18
N GLY A 77 -7.31 -4.48 -1.35
CA GLY A 77 -8.43 -4.77 -2.25
C GLY A 77 -9.48 -5.69 -1.64
N GLY A 78 -9.07 -6.56 -0.70
CA GLY A 78 -9.96 -7.42 0.09
C GLY A 78 -10.67 -6.72 1.26
N VAL A 79 -10.40 -5.43 1.52
CA VAL A 79 -11.00 -4.71 2.65
C VAL A 79 -12.44 -4.34 2.34
N VAL A 80 -13.37 -5.07 2.97
CA VAL A 80 -14.79 -4.74 2.99
C VAL A 80 -15.00 -3.37 3.64
N ASN A 81 -15.68 -2.46 2.93
CA ASN A 81 -16.01 -1.07 3.31
C ASN A 81 -14.96 0.02 3.05
N SER A 82 -14.03 -0.20 2.10
CA SER A 82 -12.98 0.76 1.73
C SER A 82 -11.96 1.01 2.86
N PHE A 83 -10.69 1.09 2.51
CA PHE A 83 -9.67 1.34 3.51
C PHE A 83 -9.67 2.83 3.88
N ALA A 84 -10.14 3.18 5.08
CA ALA A 84 -10.11 4.56 5.52
C ALA A 84 -8.68 5.13 5.61
N PRO A 85 -8.47 6.43 5.36
CA PRO A 85 -7.16 7.06 5.49
C PRO A 85 -6.55 6.85 6.88
N LEU A 86 -5.23 6.79 6.92
CA LEU A 86 -4.43 6.76 8.13
C LEU A 86 -4.35 8.16 8.72
N CYS A 87 -4.41 8.23 10.05
CA CYS A 87 -4.30 9.47 10.82
C CYS A 87 -5.37 10.51 10.44
N SER A 88 -5.22 11.75 10.91
CA SER A 88 -6.22 12.80 10.68
C SER A 88 -5.55 14.16 10.47
N LEU A 89 -6.34 15.19 10.12
CA LEU A 89 -5.85 16.57 10.06
C LEU A 89 -5.48 17.11 11.45
N ALA A 90 -6.19 16.67 12.50
CA ALA A 90 -5.93 17.08 13.88
C ALA A 90 -4.74 16.33 14.50
N THR A 91 -4.46 15.13 13.99
CA THR A 91 -3.36 14.25 14.41
C THR A 91 -2.63 13.76 13.18
N PRO A 92 -1.83 14.61 12.52
CA PRO A 92 -1.09 14.23 11.32
C PRO A 92 -0.07 13.14 11.63
N PHE A 93 0.33 12.41 10.60
CA PHE A 93 1.38 11.40 10.73
C PHE A 93 2.75 12.08 10.87
N SER A 94 3.40 11.86 12.01
CA SER A 94 4.72 12.42 12.38
C SER A 94 5.79 11.36 12.61
N GLY A 95 5.42 10.07 12.52
CA GLY A 95 6.32 8.95 12.64
C GLY A 95 7.02 8.57 11.33
N SER A 96 7.42 7.30 11.23
CA SER A 96 8.07 6.75 10.03
C SER A 96 7.31 5.53 9.53
N LEU A 97 7.08 5.43 8.23
CA LEU A 97 6.64 4.21 7.55
C LEU A 97 7.71 3.83 6.52
N ASP A 98 8.40 2.74 6.79
CA ASP A 98 9.34 2.12 5.87
C ASP A 98 8.65 0.98 5.13
N GLY A 99 8.59 1.07 3.81
CA GLY A 99 8.02 0.01 2.98
C GLY A 99 8.93 -1.19 2.81
N ASP A 100 10.22 -1.11 3.16
CA ASP A 100 11.19 -2.21 2.95
C ASP A 100 11.19 -2.75 1.49
N GLY A 101 10.90 -1.87 0.52
CA GLY A 101 10.76 -2.21 -0.90
C GLY A 101 9.45 -2.94 -1.27
N ARG A 102 8.49 -3.02 -0.34
CA ARG A 102 7.22 -3.74 -0.50
C ARG A 102 6.12 -2.84 -1.03
N LYS A 103 5.00 -3.46 -1.40
CA LYS A 103 3.85 -2.75 -1.97
C LYS A 103 2.60 -2.84 -1.11
N ILE A 104 1.82 -1.75 -1.14
CA ILE A 104 0.44 -1.71 -0.71
C ILE A 104 -0.41 -1.66 -1.98
N SER A 105 -1.27 -2.66 -2.19
CA SER A 105 -2.12 -2.77 -3.37
C SER A 105 -3.59 -2.58 -3.04
N GLY A 106 -4.38 -2.15 -4.03
CA GLY A 106 -5.84 -2.16 -3.92
C GLY A 106 -6.37 -1.12 -2.94
N PHE A 107 -5.60 -0.06 -2.67
CA PHE A 107 -6.07 1.07 -1.87
C PHE A 107 -7.23 1.74 -2.61
N ASN A 108 -8.43 1.55 -2.09
CA ASN A 108 -9.63 2.20 -2.59
C ASN A 108 -10.28 2.99 -1.46
N TYR A 109 -10.23 4.31 -1.58
CA TYR A 109 -10.97 5.22 -0.73
C TYR A 109 -11.53 6.35 -1.58
N SER A 110 -12.86 6.47 -1.60
CA SER A 110 -13.54 7.62 -2.18
C SER A 110 -14.48 8.23 -1.15
N SER A 111 -14.40 9.53 -0.98
CA SER A 111 -15.28 10.31 -0.12
C SER A 111 -15.68 11.56 -0.87
N ALA A 112 -16.97 11.69 -1.18
CA ALA A 112 -17.48 12.83 -1.93
C ALA A 112 -17.30 14.12 -1.11
N GLY A 113 -16.73 15.15 -1.75
CA GLY A 113 -16.56 16.48 -1.14
C GLY A 113 -15.38 16.63 -0.18
N THR A 114 -14.38 15.73 -0.23
CA THR A 114 -13.14 15.88 0.55
C THR A 114 -11.92 15.81 -0.35
N ASP A 115 -11.05 16.81 -0.28
CA ASP A 115 -9.81 16.85 -1.07
C ASP A 115 -8.68 16.01 -0.46
N GLN A 116 -8.81 15.59 0.80
CA GLN A 116 -7.83 14.72 1.46
C GLN A 116 -8.20 13.24 1.31
N VAL A 117 -8.07 12.75 0.07
CA VAL A 117 -8.22 11.33 -0.28
C VAL A 117 -6.83 10.74 -0.56
N GLY A 118 -6.37 9.87 0.34
CA GLY A 118 -5.06 9.26 0.26
C GLY A 118 -4.84 8.25 1.38
N LEU A 119 -3.76 7.47 1.29
CA LEU A 119 -3.43 6.49 2.34
C LEU A 119 -3.23 7.18 3.69
N PHE A 120 -2.66 8.38 3.71
CA PHE A 120 -2.60 9.26 4.87
C PHE A 120 -3.46 10.49 4.65
N LYS A 121 -4.20 10.91 5.69
CA LYS A 121 -5.01 12.13 5.60
C LYS A 121 -4.17 13.40 5.71
N SER A 122 -3.08 13.35 6.46
CA SER A 122 -2.06 14.39 6.56
C SER A 122 -0.76 13.80 7.08
N ILE A 123 0.38 14.29 6.59
CA ILE A 123 1.72 13.97 7.07
C ILE A 123 2.36 15.30 7.48
N ASP A 124 2.83 15.39 8.72
CA ASP A 124 3.51 16.57 9.26
C ASP A 124 4.66 16.09 10.15
N GLY A 125 5.90 16.34 9.71
CA GLY A 125 7.12 15.79 10.34
C GLY A 125 7.34 14.30 10.13
N GLY A 126 6.43 13.59 9.45
CA GLY A 126 6.54 12.15 9.19
C GLY A 126 7.34 11.81 7.93
N THR A 127 7.84 10.58 7.87
CA THR A 127 8.61 10.05 6.72
C THR A 127 7.96 8.79 6.19
N VAL A 128 7.70 8.73 4.88
CA VAL A 128 7.28 7.51 4.18
C VAL A 128 8.32 7.23 3.09
N ARG A 129 8.93 6.04 3.10
CA ARG A 129 9.98 5.66 2.14
C ARG A 129 9.86 4.21 1.71
N ASP A 130 10.54 3.88 0.60
CA ASP A 130 10.73 2.52 0.10
C ASP A 130 9.42 1.72 -0.02
N LEU A 131 8.35 2.42 -0.37
CA LEU A 131 6.98 1.92 -0.44
C LEU A 131 6.40 2.16 -1.83
N THR A 132 5.83 1.11 -2.43
CA THR A 132 5.03 1.24 -3.65
C THR A 132 3.54 1.22 -3.31
N LEU A 133 2.77 2.15 -3.87
CA LEU A 133 1.31 2.15 -3.81
C LEU A 133 0.76 1.85 -5.21
N GLN A 134 -0.07 0.81 -5.34
CA GLN A 134 -0.64 0.36 -6.62
C GLN A 134 -2.16 0.12 -6.56
#